data_AF-R7HWX8-F1
#
_entry.id   AF-R7HWX8-F1
#
_cell.length_a   1.000
_cell.length_b   1.000
_cell.length_c   1.000
_cell.angle_alpha   90.00
_cell.angle_beta   90.00
_cell.angle_gamma   90.00
#
_symmetry.space_group_name_H-M   'P 1'
#
loop_
_entity.id
_entity.type
_entity.pdbx_description
1 polymer ?
#
loop_
_entity_poly.entity_id
_entity_poly.type
_entity_poly.pdbx_seq_one_letter_code
_entity_poly.pdbx_strand_id
1 'polypeptide(L)' 'MENKIIIYQTQDGQTKIDVRIENETVWLTQNQMAELFQTTKQNISLHIKHIFEEGKLLEV' A
#
# COMPACT_ATOMS: atom_id res chain seq x y z
N MET A 1 10.97 13.77 15.47
CA MET A 1 10.41 12.57 14.83
C MET A 1 10.57 12.76 13.33
N GLU A 2 11.39 11.94 12.68
CA GLU A 2 11.71 12.06 11.25
C GLU A 2 10.69 11.25 10.43
N ASN A 3 9.81 11.94 9.72
CA ASN A 3 9.01 11.31 8.66
C ASN A 3 9.96 10.93 7.52
N LYS A 4 10.37 9.67 7.46
CA LYS A 4 11.18 9.16 6.35
C LYS A 4 10.25 8.90 5.17
N ILE A 5 10.37 9.73 4.14
CA ILE A 5 9.74 9.49 2.84
C ILE A 5 10.68 8.57 2.06
N ILE A 6 10.21 7.38 1.71
CA ILE A 6 10.90 6.54 0.72
C ILE A 6 10.20 6.73 -0.61
N ILE A 7 10.99 6.95 -1.66
CA ILE A 7 10.51 6.97 -3.04
C ILE A 7 10.70 5.56 -3.58
N TYR A 8 9.61 4.83 -3.76
CA TYR A 8 9.68 3.53 -4.42
C TYR A 8 9.58 3.73 -5.93
N GLN A 9 10.50 3.13 -6.68
CA GLN A 9 10.46 3.11 -8.13
C GLN A 9 9.86 1.78 -8.60
N THR A 10 8.78 1.83 -9.37
CA THR A 10 8.19 0.64 -10.00
C THR A 10 9.21 -0.02 -10.93
N GLN A 11 9.03 -1.31 -11.23
CA GLN A 11 9.99 -2.08 -12.04
C GLN A 11 10.21 -1.51 -13.45
N ASP A 12 9.24 -0.75 -13.97
CA ASP A 12 9.33 -0.07 -15.26
C ASP A 12 10.05 1.30 -15.17
N GLY A 13 10.53 1.69 -14.00
CA GLY A 13 11.34 2.89 -13.80
C GLY A 13 10.56 4.20 -13.82
N GLN A 14 9.25 4.18 -14.00
CA GLN A 14 8.48 5.38 -14.32
C GLN A 14 7.79 6.01 -13.11
N THR A 15 7.24 5.18 -12.22
CA THR A 15 6.50 5.69 -11.07
C THR A 15 7.42 5.91 -9.89
N LYS A 16 7.27 7.06 -9.24
CA LYS A 16 7.79 7.37 -7.91
C LYS A 16 6.64 7.38 -6.92
N ILE A 17 6.63 6.44 -5.97
CA ILE A 17 5.61 6.39 -4.92
C ILE A 17 6.19 6.96 -3.64
N ASP A 18 5.64 8.08 -3.18
CA ASP A 18 5.97 8.68 -1.89
C ASP A 18 5.23 7.95 -0.77
N VAL A 19 5.97 7.26 0.10
CA VAL A 19 5.39 6.52 1.24
C VAL A 19 5.87 7.09 2.57
N ARG A 20 5.00 7.08 3.58
CA ARG A 20 5.38 7.39 4.97
C ARG A 20 5.81 6.11 5.67
N ILE A 21 6.98 6.12 6.28
CA ILE A 21 7.45 5.03 7.14
C ILE A 21 7.38 5.45 8.60
N GLU A 22 6.76 4.60 9.41
CA GLU A 22 6.63 4.80 10.85
C GLU A 22 6.66 3.44 11.55
N ASN A 23 7.54 3.26 12.54
CA ASN A 23 7.65 2.02 13.33
C ASN A 23 7.72 0.76 12.45
N GLU A 24 8.58 0.78 11.42
CA GLU A 24 8.75 -0.31 10.44
C GLU A 24 7.50 -0.62 9.58
N THR A 25 6.44 0.18 9.73
CA THR A 25 5.20 0.10 8.94
C THR A 25 5.25 1.11 7.80
N VAL A 26 4.93 0.65 6.60
CA VAL A 26 4.80 1.50 5.41
C VAL A 26 3.33 1.84 5.20
N TRP A 27 3.03 3.13 5.20
CA TRP A 27 1.68 3.64 4.97
C TRP A 27 1.51 4.04 3.52
N LEU A 28 0.57 3.39 2.85
CA LEU A 28 0.16 3.66 1.47
C LEU A 28 -1.35 3.85 1.38
N THR A 29 -1.78 4.71 0.47
CA THR A 29 -3.18 4.71 0.02
C THR A 29 -3.46 3.51 -0.89
N GLN A 30 -4.72 3.12 -1.05
CA GLN A 30 -5.10 2.03 -1.97
C GLN A 30 -4.68 2.30 -3.43
N ASN A 31 -4.66 3.56 -3.86
CA ASN A 31 -4.20 3.93 -5.19
C ASN A 31 -2.69 3.71 -5.35
N GLN A 32 -1.90 4.10 -4.34
CA GLN A 32 -0.46 3.85 -4.35
C GLN A 32 -0.13 2.36 -4.30
N MET A 33 -0.91 1.56 -3.55
CA MET A 33 -0.77 0.09 -3.60
C MET A 33 -1.10 -0.46 -4.98
N ALA A 34 -2.17 0.03 -5.62
CA ALA A 34 -2.54 -0.39 -6.96
C ALA A 34 -1.42 -0.12 -7.97
N GLU A 35 -0.79 1.06 -7.89
CA GLU A 35 0.34 1.43 -8.72
C GLU A 35 1.59 0.59 -8.42
N LEU A 36 1.92 0.39 -7.14
CA LEU A 36 3.06 -0.42 -6.69
C LEU A 36 2.98 -1.86 -7.18
N PHE A 37 1.80 -2.48 -7.05
CA PHE A 37 1.56 -3.87 -7.40
C PHE A 37 1.04 -4.05 -8.85
N GLN A 38 1.06 -2.98 -9.65
CA GLN A 38 0.60 -2.98 -11.05
C GLN A 38 -0.79 -3.64 -11.21
N THR A 39 -1.72 -3.27 -10.34
CA THR A 39 -3.08 -3.79 -10.29
C THR A 39 -4.09 -2.65 -10.23
N THR A 40 -5.37 -2.96 -10.06
CA THR A 40 -6.43 -1.96 -9.94
C THR A 40 -6.74 -1.67 -8.48
N LYS A 41 -7.21 -0.45 -8.19
CA LYS A 41 -7.71 -0.08 -6.85
C LYS A 41 -8.81 -1.05 -6.39
N GLN A 42 -9.67 -1.48 -7.32
CA GLN A 42 -10.76 -2.42 -7.07
C GLN A 42 -10.23 -3.78 -6.59
N ASN A 43 -9.17 -4.30 -7.22
CA ASN A 43 -8.53 -5.53 -6.77
C ASN A 43 -7.94 -5.37 -5.36
N ILE A 44 -7.29 -4.23 -5.08
CA ILE A 44 -6.80 -3.92 -3.73
C ILE A 44 -7.94 -3.90 -2.71
N SER A 45 -9.06 -3.23 -3.00
CA SER A 45 -10.23 -3.22 -2.12
C SER A 45 -10.81 -4.62 -1.91
N LEU A 46 -10.85 -5.45 -2.95
CA LEU A 46 -11.30 -6.84 -2.87
C LEU A 46 -10.42 -7.67 -1.94
N HIS A 47 -9.09 -7.57 -2.08
CA HIS A 47 -8.15 -8.28 -1.21
C HIS A 47 -8.27 -7.84 0.24
N ILE A 48 -8.40 -6.54 0.51
CA ILE A 48 -8.62 -6.01 1.86
C ILE A 48 -9.92 -6.59 2.45
N LYS A 49 -11.00 -6.61 1.66
CA LYS A 49 -12.27 -7.18 2.09
C LYS A 49 -12.14 -8.67 2.45
N HIS A 50 -11.50 -9.48 1.60
CA HIS A 50 -11.27 -10.90 1.90
C HIS A 50 -10.44 -11.10 3.18
N ILE A 51 -9.44 -10.26 3.43
CA ILE A 51 -8.63 -10.33 4.66
C ILE A 51 -9.51 -10.14 5.92
N PHE A 52 -10.47 -9.21 5.88
CA PHE A 52 -11.44 -9.02 6.97
C PHE A 52 -12.41 -10.19 7.09
N GLU A 53 -12.94 -10.69 5.96
CA GLU A 53 -13.88 -11.83 5.94
C GLU A 53 -13.24 -13.14 6.44
N GLU A 54 -11.94 -13.34 6.17
CA GLU A 54 -11.16 -14.46 6.68
C GLU A 54 -10.80 -14.33 8.18
N GLY A 55 -11.19 -13.23 8.83
CA GLY A 55 -10.89 -12.95 10.23
C GLY A 55 -9.39 -12.73 10.51
N LYS A 56 -8.59 -12.48 9.46
CA LYS A 56 -7.13 -12.26 9.57
C LYS A 56 -6.78 -10.85 10.06
N LEU A 57 -7.72 -9.92 9.97
CA LEU A 57 -7.61 -8.58 10.50
C LEU A 57 -8.91 -8.24 11.24
N LEU A 58 -8.79 -7.68 12.45
CA LEU A 58 -9.94 -7.19 13.19
C LEU A 58 -10.31 -5.80 12.64
N GLU A 59 -11.58 -5.59 12.31
CA GLU A 59 -12.11 -4.25 12.06
C GLU A 59 -12.07 -3.47 13.37
N VAL A 60 -11.48 -2.26 13.35
CA VAL A 60 -11.28 -1.40 14.52
C VAL A 60 -12.34 -0.33 14.60
#